data_AF-A0A249MW23-F1
#
_entry.id   AF-A0A249MW23-F1
#
_cell.length_a   1.000
_cell.length_b   1.000
_cell.length_c   1.000
_cell.angle_alpha   90.00
_cell.angle_beta   90.00
_cell.angle_gamma   90.00
#
_symmetry.space_group_name_H-M   'P 1'
#
loop_
_entity.id
_entity.type
_entity.pdbx_description
1 polymer ?
#
loop_
_entity_poly.entity_id
_entity_poly.type
_entity_poly.pdbx_seq_one_letter_code
_entity_poly.pdbx_strand_id
1 'polypeptide(L)'
;MMAAGHKTGGRKKGTPNKLTGQVKEMILEALDRKGGADYLERQAEENPVAFMGLVGKVLPMTVAGPGENGEHVITTITRRVVNASEG
;
A
#
# COMPACT_ATOMS: atom_id res chain seq x y z
N MET A 1 4.55 47.11 11.04
CA MET A 1 4.24 46.25 9.87
C MET A 1 4.49 44.80 10.29
N MET A 2 3.43 44.01 10.48
CA MET A 2 3.52 42.62 10.99
C MET A 2 3.89 41.69 9.84
N ALA A 3 5.00 40.95 9.94
CA ALA A 3 5.35 39.92 8.97
C ALA A 3 4.42 38.72 9.14
N ALA A 4 3.58 38.45 8.13
CA ALA A 4 2.70 37.30 8.08
C ALA A 4 3.52 36.01 7.94
N GLY A 5 3.68 35.28 9.05
CA GLY A 5 4.31 33.96 9.06
C GLY A 5 3.42 32.92 8.39
N HIS A 6 3.41 32.86 7.05
CA HIS A 6 2.78 31.77 6.32
C HIS A 6 3.75 30.58 6.25
N LYS A 7 3.40 29.46 6.87
CA LYS A 7 4.13 28.19 6.72
C LYS A 7 3.98 27.70 5.28
N THR A 8 4.93 28.05 4.42
CA THR A 8 4.98 27.61 3.03
C THR A 8 5.50 26.17 2.95
N GLY A 9 4.59 25.21 2.95
CA GLY A 9 4.87 23.83 2.53
C GLY A 9 5.30 22.88 3.64
N GLY A 10 4.32 22.22 4.26
CA GLY A 10 4.58 20.98 5.00
C GLY A 10 4.91 19.82 4.05
N ARG A 11 5.49 18.75 4.63
CA ARG A 11 5.73 17.50 3.91
C ARG A 11 4.44 17.02 3.22
N LYS A 12 4.51 16.72 1.91
CA LYS A 12 3.36 16.21 1.16
C LYS A 12 2.80 14.97 1.87
N LYS A 13 1.47 14.96 2.09
CA LYS A 13 0.77 13.80 2.63
C LYS A 13 1.06 12.59 1.73
N GLY A 14 1.46 11.46 2.32
CA GLY A 14 1.82 10.25 1.58
C GLY A 14 3.30 10.12 1.18
N THR A 15 4.16 11.13 1.39
CA THR A 15 5.60 10.91 1.23
C THR A 15 6.03 9.80 2.23
N PRO A 16 6.83 8.80 1.85
CA PRO A 16 7.39 7.85 2.80
C PRO A 16 8.37 8.55 3.75
N ASN A 17 8.48 8.10 5.00
CA ASN A 17 9.57 8.55 5.87
C ASN A 17 10.88 7.95 5.34
N LYS A 18 11.87 8.79 5.03
CA LYS A 18 13.18 8.35 4.46
C LYS A 18 13.85 7.29 5.33
N LEU A 19 13.82 7.45 6.65
CA LEU A 19 14.40 6.49 7.59
C LEU A 19 13.68 5.13 7.52
N THR A 20 12.34 5.13 7.50
CA THR A 20 11.55 3.91 7.38
C THR A 20 11.78 3.21 6.03
N GLY A 21 11.97 3.98 4.95
CA GLY A 21 12.34 3.45 3.64
C GLY A 21 13.71 2.78 3.63
N GLN A 22 14.73 3.42 4.22
CA GLN A 22 16.08 2.85 4.34
C GLN A 22 16.09 1.54 5.14
N VAL A 23 15.35 1.50 6.25
CA VAL A 23 15.23 0.28 7.07
C VAL A 23 14.54 -0.84 6.29
N LYS A 24 13.47 -0.54 5.53
CA LYS A 24 12.81 -1.54 4.67
C LYS A 24 13.79 -2.12 3.65
N GLU A 25 14.59 -1.28 2.99
CA GLU A 25 15.58 -1.71 2.01
C GLU A 25 16.63 -2.63 2.63
N MET A 26 17.21 -2.24 3.78
CA MET A 26 18.20 -3.07 4.48
C MET A 26 17.64 -4.44 4.88
N ILE A 27 16.37 -4.50 5.28
CA ILE A 27 15.69 -5.77 5.60
C ILE A 27 15.52 -6.64 4.35
N LEU A 28 15.11 -6.06 3.22
CA LEU A 28 14.94 -6.79 1.96
C LEU A 28 16.29 -7.33 1.45
N GLU A 29 17.34 -6.51 1.48
CA GLU A 29 18.69 -6.92 1.09
C GLU A 29 19.24 -8.03 2.01
N ALA A 30 18.96 -7.96 3.32
CA ALA A 30 19.34 -9.02 4.25
C ALA A 30 18.60 -10.34 3.96
N LEU A 31 17.32 -10.28 3.62
CA LEU A 31 16.53 -11.45 3.25
C LEU A 31 17.04 -12.09 1.95
N ASP A 32 17.31 -11.27 0.94
CA ASP A 32 17.88 -11.73 -0.35
C ASP A 32 19.23 -12.44 -0.13
N ARG A 33 20.14 -11.82 0.62
CA ARG A 33 21.43 -12.44 1.01
C ARG A 33 21.31 -13.72 1.81
N LYS A 34 20.16 -13.98 2.45
CA LYS A 34 19.91 -15.23 3.20
C LYS A 34 19.29 -16.33 2.34
N GLY A 35 18.99 -16.07 1.08
CA GLY A 35 18.38 -17.02 0.15
C GLY A 35 16.91 -16.73 -0.15
N GLY A 36 16.39 -15.57 0.25
CA GLY A 36 15.05 -15.12 -0.14
C GLY A 36 13.95 -16.11 0.22
N ALA A 37 13.26 -16.62 -0.79
CA ALA A 37 12.16 -17.58 -0.63
C ALA A 37 12.64 -18.90 0.01
N ASP A 38 13.76 -19.47 -0.45
CA ASP A 38 14.31 -20.73 0.08
C ASP A 38 14.63 -20.62 1.58
N TYR A 39 15.06 -19.43 2.03
CA TYR A 39 15.24 -19.15 3.44
C TYR A 39 13.91 -19.25 4.20
N LEU A 40 12.86 -18.63 3.68
CA LEU A 40 11.53 -18.63 4.29
C LEU A 40 10.88 -20.02 4.26
N GLU A 41 11.11 -20.81 3.22
CA GLU A 41 10.67 -22.22 3.15
C GLU A 41 11.32 -23.04 4.27
N ARG A 42 12.63 -22.93 4.45
CA ARG A 42 13.31 -23.57 5.60
C ARG A 42 12.78 -23.07 6.94
N GLN A 43 12.50 -21.77 7.07
CA GLN A 43 11.91 -21.22 8.29
C GLN A 43 10.45 -21.68 8.52
N ALA A 44 9.72 -22.09 7.49
CA ALA A 44 8.38 -22.66 7.66
C ALA A 44 8.44 -23.99 8.44
N GLU A 45 9.50 -24.78 8.24
CA GLU A 45 9.72 -26.03 8.96
C GLU A 45 10.40 -25.81 10.33
N GLU A 46 11.45 -25.00 10.39
CA GLU A 46 12.24 -24.77 11.61
C GLU A 46 11.52 -23.86 12.62
N ASN A 47 10.79 -22.85 12.13
CA ASN A 47 10.16 -21.79 12.92
C ASN A 47 8.71 -21.51 12.47
N PRO A 48 7.81 -22.53 12.50
CA PRO A 48 6.48 -22.45 11.90
C PRO A 48 5.61 -21.32 12.45
N VAL A 49 5.70 -21.01 13.75
CA VAL A 49 4.93 -19.93 14.37
C VAL A 49 5.33 -18.56 13.79
N ALA A 50 6.63 -18.33 13.60
CA ALA A 50 7.13 -17.09 13.01
C ALA A 50 6.69 -16.96 11.55
N PHE A 51 6.80 -18.05 10.79
CA PHE A 51 6.35 -18.10 9.39
C PHE A 51 4.85 -17.84 9.25
N MET A 52 4.01 -18.51 10.05
CA MET A 52 2.56 -18.28 10.04
C MET A 52 2.18 -16.85 10.42
N GLY A 53 2.95 -16.23 11.32
CA GLY A 53 2.80 -14.80 11.64
C GLY A 53 3.13 -13.87 10.47
N LEU A 54 4.05 -14.25 9.58
CA LEU A 54 4.31 -13.52 8.33
C LEU A 54 3.17 -13.71 7.34
N VAL A 55 2.70 -14.95 7.14
CA VAL A 55 1.57 -15.27 6.24
C VAL A 55 0.34 -14.42 6.59
N GLY A 56 -0.03 -14.33 7.86
CA GLY A 56 -1.15 -13.50 8.31
C GLY A 56 -0.99 -12.00 8.05
N LYS A 57 0.25 -11.50 7.88
CA LYS A 57 0.53 -10.08 7.58
C LYS A 57 0.53 -9.77 6.08
N VAL A 58 0.87 -10.75 5.22
CA VAL A 58 0.87 -10.56 3.76
C VAL A 58 -0.47 -10.86 3.11
N LEU A 59 -1.31 -11.68 3.74
CA LEU A 59 -2.66 -11.93 3.25
C LEU A 59 -3.55 -10.69 3.45
N PRO A 60 -4.20 -10.18 2.39
CA PRO A 60 -5.12 -9.06 2.52
C PRO A 60 -6.36 -9.47 3.36
N MET A 61 -6.62 -8.73 4.45
CA MET A 61 -7.75 -9.01 5.36
C MET A 61 -9.09 -8.41 4.87
N THR A 62 -9.06 -7.61 3.81
CA THR A 62 -10.22 -7.02 3.15
C THR A 62 -10.14 -7.32 1.66
N VAL A 63 -11.29 -7.47 1.00
CA VAL A 63 -11.35 -7.46 -0.47
C VAL A 63 -10.85 -6.09 -0.91
N ALA A 64 -9.61 -6.03 -1.38
CA ALA A 64 -9.04 -4.83 -1.96
C ALA A 64 -9.97 -4.37 -3.09
N GLY A 65 -10.51 -3.16 -2.99
CA GLY A 65 -11.21 -2.56 -4.11
C GLY A 65 -10.27 -2.42 -5.32
N PRO A 66 -10.79 -2.23 -6.54
CA PRO A 66 -10.00 -2.25 -7.77
C PRO A 66 -8.95 -1.13 -7.89
N GLY A 67 -8.83 -0.22 -6.92
CA GLY A 67 -7.79 0.80 -6.88
C GLY A 67 -6.39 0.24 -6.56
N GLU A 68 -5.36 0.95 -6.99
CA GLU A 68 -3.93 0.56 -6.89
C GLU A 68 -3.46 0.26 -5.44
N ASN A 69 -4.17 0.79 -4.43
CA ASN A 69 -3.92 0.57 -3.01
C ASN A 69 -5.09 -0.14 -2.27
N GLY A 70 -5.97 -0.83 -3.01
CA GLY A 70 -7.13 -1.54 -2.46
C GLY A 70 -8.34 -0.65 -2.16
N GLU A 71 -8.39 0.55 -2.74
CA GLU A 71 -9.52 1.47 -2.63
C GLU A 71 -10.73 0.97 -3.43
N HIS A 72 -11.93 1.04 -2.84
CA HIS A 72 -13.17 0.74 -3.55
C HIS A 72 -13.52 1.89 -4.52
N VAL A 73 -13.32 1.65 -5.81
CA VAL A 73 -13.72 2.58 -6.87
C VAL A 73 -15.20 2.38 -7.17
N ILE A 74 -16.02 3.39 -6.86
CA ILE A 74 -17.43 3.43 -7.24
C ILE A 74 -17.54 4.18 -8.57
N THR A 75 -17.89 3.48 -9.65
CA THR A 75 -18.19 4.10 -10.95
C THR A 75 -19.70 4.25 -11.12
N THR A 76 -20.21 5.47 -10.99
CA THR A 76 -21.62 5.78 -11.26
C THR A 76 -21.83 5.98 -12.75
N ILE A 77 -22.59 5.09 -13.40
CA ILE A 77 -23.03 5.26 -14.80
C ILE A 77 -24.39 5.95 -14.80
N THR A 78 -24.45 7.19 -15.28
CA THR A 78 -25.71 7.95 -15.41
C THR A 78 -26.24 7.84 -16.83
N ARG A 79 -27.35 7.11 -17.04
CA ARG A 79 -28.03 7.04 -18.35
C ARG A 79 -29.20 8.03 -18.38
N ARG A 80 -29.12 9.04 -19.26
CA ARG A 80 -30.26 9.93 -19.57
C ARG A 80 -30.95 9.42 -20.83
N VAL A 81 -32.20 8.99 -20.72
CA VAL A 81 -33.06 8.70 -21.87
C VAL A 81 -33.67 10.01 -22.33
N VAL A 82 -33.36 10.45 -23.54
CA VAL A 82 -34.05 11.56 -24.20
C VAL A 82 -35.05 10.95 -25.19
N ASN A 83 -36.32 11.37 -25.09
CA ASN A 83 -37.34 10.99 -26.05
C ASN A 83 -37.09 11.74 -27.36
N ALA A 84 -37.13 11.03 -28.49
CA ALA A 84 -36.85 11.56 -29.83
C ALA A 84 -38.03 12.34 -30.44
N SER A 85 -38.77 13.10 -29.63
CA SER A 85 -39.95 13.86 -30.07
C SER A 85 -39.92 15.29 -29.54
N GLU A 86 -38.83 15.98 -29.82
CA GLU A 86 -38.77 17.46 -29.87
C GLU A 86 -37.92 17.80 -31.09
N GLY A 87 -38.59 17.83 -32.25
CA GLY A 87 -38.09 18.27 -33.54
C GLY A 87 -39.18 19.07 -34.24
#